data_AF-G2ZHG4-F1
#
_entry.id   AF-G2ZHG4-F1
#
_cell.length_a   1.000
_cell.length_b   1.000
_cell.length_c   1.000
_cell.angle_alpha   90.00
_cell.angle_beta   90.00
_cell.angle_gamma   90.00
#
_symmetry.space_group_name_H-M   'P 1'
#
loop_
_entity.id
_entity.type
_entity.pdbx_description
1 polymer ?
#
loop_
_entity_poly.entity_id
_entity_poly.type
_entity_poly.pdbx_seq_one_letter_code
_entity_poly.pdbx_strand_id
1 'polypeptide(L)'
;KAQCGFGAAGVCCGNCNLGPCRVSPVPGKGVERGICGADAGVIVSRNFARMVAGGAAAHSDHGRSIALELYHTSPDGDIKVKDEKKLMKVAKRFNVPTEGRDIYDIAHDVAQAGLNDFGRQMGEVNFPPTLPKKRKEIWDNLGITPRGFDREVVSIMHSTHIGCMADAEPMIKMALRCGLADGWMGSYMATEFSDIMFGTPKSIDTEANLGVLGGDSVNIVLHGHEPSLSEMIVQAAEEPEMIALAKEQGADGINLCGMCCTANEATMRHGIKLAGNFMQQELAVVTGAVEALVV
;
A
#
# COMPACT_ATOMS: atom_id res chain seq x y z
N LYS A 1 -27.90 -13.71 -5.43
CA LYS A 1 -27.57 -15.06 -5.99
C LYS A 1 -26.51 -15.70 -5.08
N ALA A 2 -26.47 -17.04 -4.98
CA ALA A 2 -25.45 -17.71 -4.16
C ALA A 2 -24.08 -17.68 -4.86
N GLN A 3 -23.01 -17.42 -4.09
CA GLN A 3 -21.63 -17.53 -4.56
C GLN A 3 -21.23 -19.01 -4.74
N CYS A 4 -20.20 -19.29 -5.53
CA CYS A 4 -19.73 -20.66 -5.78
C CYS A 4 -19.08 -21.27 -4.53
N GLY A 5 -19.60 -22.42 -4.06
CA GLY A 5 -19.08 -23.10 -2.86
C GLY A 5 -17.62 -23.56 -2.97
N PHE A 6 -17.15 -23.98 -4.15
CA PHE A 6 -15.75 -24.37 -4.34
C PHE A 6 -14.79 -23.18 -4.21
N GLY A 7 -15.19 -22.01 -4.75
CA GLY A 7 -14.43 -20.78 -4.63
C GLY A 7 -14.40 -20.28 -3.18
N ALA A 8 -15.56 -20.29 -2.52
CA ALA A 8 -15.68 -19.89 -1.12
C ALA A 8 -14.85 -20.77 -0.16
N ALA A 9 -14.76 -22.08 -0.43
CA ALA A 9 -13.91 -23.00 0.33
C ALA A 9 -12.44 -23.04 -0.14
N GLY A 10 -12.08 -22.30 -1.20
CA GLY A 10 -10.71 -22.21 -1.71
C GLY A 10 -10.19 -23.46 -2.43
N VAL A 11 -11.04 -24.44 -2.75
CA VAL A 11 -10.70 -25.75 -3.33
C VAL A 11 -10.79 -25.80 -4.86
N CYS A 12 -10.87 -24.64 -5.51
CA CYS A 12 -10.78 -24.46 -6.95
C CYS A 12 -9.38 -23.98 -7.34
N CYS A 13 -8.75 -24.57 -8.37
CA CYS A 13 -7.42 -24.18 -8.84
C CYS A 13 -7.43 -23.83 -10.33
N GLY A 14 -6.95 -22.63 -10.65
CA GLY A 14 -6.81 -22.09 -12.01
C GLY A 14 -5.35 -21.85 -12.44
N ASN A 15 -4.37 -22.49 -11.80
CA ASN A 15 -2.95 -22.13 -11.96
C ASN A 15 -2.27 -22.69 -13.23
N CYS A 16 -2.98 -23.43 -14.09
CA CYS A 16 -2.43 -23.98 -15.34
C CYS A 16 -3.54 -24.37 -16.33
N ASN A 17 -3.16 -24.64 -17.58
CA ASN A 17 -4.09 -25.01 -18.67
C ASN A 17 -4.56 -26.46 -18.68
N LEU A 18 -4.10 -27.30 -17.74
CA LEU A 18 -4.69 -28.63 -17.54
C LEU A 18 -6.05 -28.53 -16.84
N GLY A 19 -6.25 -27.49 -16.02
CA GLY A 19 -7.49 -27.23 -15.29
C GLY A 19 -8.57 -26.53 -16.12
N PRO A 20 -9.54 -25.86 -15.47
CA PRO A 20 -9.64 -25.62 -14.04
C PRO A 20 -9.95 -26.91 -13.25
N CYS A 21 -9.23 -27.12 -12.14
CA CYS A 21 -9.49 -28.24 -11.23
C CYS A 21 -10.37 -27.79 -10.06
N ARG A 22 -11.27 -28.66 -9.59
CA ARG A 22 -12.06 -28.47 -8.37
C ARG A 22 -12.04 -29.75 -7.57
N VAL A 23 -11.63 -29.67 -6.31
CA VAL A 23 -11.64 -30.81 -5.39
C VAL A 23 -12.73 -30.64 -4.34
N SER A 24 -13.15 -31.73 -3.73
CA SER A 24 -14.13 -31.72 -2.65
C SER A 24 -13.57 -30.99 -1.42
N PRO A 25 -14.36 -30.10 -0.79
CA PRO A 25 -13.99 -29.52 0.50
C PRO A 25 -14.20 -30.50 1.67
N VAL A 26 -14.80 -31.66 1.42
CA VAL A 26 -15.06 -32.70 2.43
C VAL A 26 -14.11 -33.88 2.20
N PRO A 27 -13.14 -34.12 3.11
CA PRO A 27 -12.22 -35.26 3.00
C PRO A 27 -12.95 -36.59 2.91
N GLY A 28 -12.45 -37.53 2.08
CA GLY A 28 -13.06 -38.84 1.90
C GLY A 28 -14.30 -38.86 1.02
N LYS A 29 -14.68 -37.72 0.40
CA LYS A 29 -15.85 -37.62 -0.49
C LYS A 29 -15.48 -36.93 -1.79
N GLY A 30 -16.04 -37.39 -2.90
CA GLY A 30 -15.89 -36.71 -4.21
C GLY A 30 -14.46 -36.76 -4.75
N VAL A 31 -14.11 -35.77 -5.57
CA VAL A 31 -12.77 -35.66 -6.19
C VAL A 31 -11.77 -35.13 -5.16
N GLU A 32 -10.73 -35.90 -4.82
CA GLU A 32 -9.79 -35.53 -3.76
C GLU A 32 -8.52 -34.82 -4.25
N ARG A 33 -8.18 -34.95 -5.53
CA ARG A 33 -6.97 -34.38 -6.13
C ARG A 33 -7.26 -33.74 -7.48
N GLY A 34 -6.55 -32.66 -7.79
CA GLY A 34 -6.49 -32.10 -9.14
C GLY A 34 -5.65 -32.97 -10.08
N ILE A 35 -5.62 -32.62 -11.36
CA ILE A 35 -4.94 -33.40 -12.42
C ILE A 35 -3.46 -33.63 -12.12
N CYS A 36 -2.76 -32.64 -11.55
CA CYS A 36 -1.35 -32.77 -11.18
C CYS A 36 -1.10 -33.48 -9.84
N GLY A 37 -2.14 -34.00 -9.19
CA GLY A 37 -2.04 -34.68 -7.90
C GLY A 37 -2.18 -33.78 -6.66
N ALA A 38 -2.29 -32.46 -6.83
CA ALA A 38 -2.49 -31.54 -5.72
C ALA A 38 -3.84 -31.79 -5.01
N ASP A 39 -3.80 -32.01 -3.70
CA ASP A 39 -5.00 -32.15 -2.86
C ASP A 39 -5.59 -30.78 -2.45
N ALA A 40 -6.66 -30.82 -1.65
CA ALA A 40 -7.32 -29.62 -1.13
C ALA A 40 -6.38 -28.71 -0.32
N GLY A 41 -5.51 -29.27 0.53
CA GLY A 41 -4.58 -28.48 1.36
C GLY A 41 -3.56 -27.72 0.52
N VAL A 42 -3.03 -28.37 -0.52
CA VAL A 42 -2.10 -27.75 -1.47
C VAL A 42 -2.79 -26.68 -2.32
N ILE A 43 -4.03 -26.90 -2.75
CA ILE A 43 -4.78 -25.90 -3.53
C ILE A 43 -5.10 -24.67 -2.67
N VAL A 44 -5.66 -24.89 -1.48
CA VAL A 44 -6.08 -23.81 -0.57
C VAL A 44 -4.89 -22.97 -0.13
N SER A 45 -3.78 -23.59 0.30
CA SER A 45 -2.59 -22.87 0.74
C SER A 45 -1.96 -22.02 -0.37
N ARG A 46 -1.92 -22.52 -1.61
CA ARG A 46 -1.41 -21.76 -2.76
C ARG A 46 -2.32 -20.59 -3.15
N ASN A 47 -3.63 -20.80 -3.12
CA ASN A 47 -4.61 -19.74 -3.37
C ASN A 47 -4.48 -18.63 -2.32
N PHE A 48 -4.40 -19.00 -1.04
CA PHE A 48 -4.17 -18.05 0.05
C PHE A 48 -2.85 -17.30 -0.12
N ALA A 49 -1.75 -18.00 -0.43
CA ALA A 49 -0.46 -17.36 -0.64
C ALA A 49 -0.49 -16.33 -1.78
N ARG A 50 -1.22 -16.60 -2.88
CA ARG A 50 -1.41 -15.61 -3.96
C ARG A 50 -2.22 -14.39 -3.53
N MET A 51 -3.20 -14.53 -2.61
CA MET A 51 -3.89 -13.38 -2.04
C MET A 51 -2.92 -12.50 -1.24
N VAL A 52 -2.07 -13.12 -0.42
CA VAL A 52 -1.02 -12.40 0.33
C VAL A 52 -0.04 -11.71 -0.63
N ALA A 53 0.43 -12.39 -1.67
CA ALA A 53 1.30 -11.79 -2.68
C ALA A 53 0.63 -10.63 -3.42
N GLY A 54 -0.67 -10.74 -3.74
CA GLY A 54 -1.43 -9.66 -4.36
C GLY A 54 -1.56 -8.42 -3.47
N GLY A 55 -1.90 -8.61 -2.19
CA GLY A 55 -1.95 -7.50 -1.23
C GLY A 55 -0.58 -6.87 -0.98
N ALA A 56 0.43 -7.70 -0.78
CA ALA A 56 1.79 -7.25 -0.56
C ALA A 56 2.37 -6.51 -1.77
N ALA A 57 2.06 -6.95 -3.00
CA ALA A 57 2.49 -6.25 -4.21
C ALA A 57 1.87 -4.85 -4.33
N ALA A 58 0.61 -4.67 -3.91
CA ALA A 58 -0.04 -3.36 -3.91
C ALA A 58 0.69 -2.36 -2.99
N HIS A 59 1.01 -2.76 -1.77
CA HIS A 59 1.78 -1.91 -0.86
C HIS A 59 3.27 -1.80 -1.24
N SER A 60 3.82 -2.80 -1.96
CA SER A 60 5.17 -2.71 -2.52
C SER A 60 5.27 -1.57 -3.50
N ASP A 61 4.38 -1.51 -4.48
CA ASP A 61 4.48 -0.48 -5.52
C ASP A 61 4.11 0.90 -4.99
N HIS A 62 3.12 1.00 -4.09
CA HIS A 62 2.85 2.23 -3.35
C HIS A 62 4.10 2.76 -2.62
N GLY A 63 4.75 1.91 -1.82
CA GLY A 63 5.97 2.32 -1.10
C GLY A 63 7.15 2.63 -2.01
N ARG A 64 7.26 1.96 -3.16
CA ARG A 64 8.28 2.24 -4.17
C ARG A 64 8.07 3.58 -4.83
N SER A 65 6.82 3.88 -5.23
CA SER A 65 6.43 5.18 -5.79
C SER A 65 6.82 6.31 -4.84
N ILE A 66 6.46 6.19 -3.56
CA ILE A 66 6.83 7.16 -2.52
C ILE A 66 8.35 7.28 -2.31
N ALA A 67 9.09 6.18 -2.38
CA ALA A 67 10.56 6.24 -2.30
C ALA A 67 11.17 6.94 -3.51
N LEU A 68 10.62 6.76 -4.72
CA LEU A 68 11.05 7.47 -5.92
C LEU A 68 10.74 8.97 -5.83
N GLU A 69 9.59 9.35 -5.27
CA GLU A 69 9.28 10.76 -5.02
C GLU A 69 10.28 11.39 -4.06
N LEU A 70 10.66 10.69 -2.98
CA LEU A 70 11.68 11.18 -2.05
C LEU A 70 13.04 11.36 -2.75
N TYR A 71 13.38 10.45 -3.66
CA TYR A 71 14.60 10.53 -4.47
C TYR A 71 14.61 11.73 -5.42
N HIS A 72 13.44 12.22 -5.84
CA HIS A 72 13.33 13.35 -6.77
C HIS A 72 13.05 14.70 -6.08
N THR A 73 13.05 14.73 -4.74
CA THR A 73 12.88 15.98 -3.99
C THR A 73 13.99 17.00 -4.28
N SER A 74 13.63 18.28 -4.28
CA SER A 74 14.58 19.39 -4.47
C SER A 74 14.08 20.67 -3.79
N PRO A 75 14.96 21.64 -3.48
CA PRO A 75 14.56 22.87 -2.77
C PRO A 75 13.57 23.74 -3.57
N ASP A 76 13.70 23.72 -4.89
CA ASP A 76 12.89 24.52 -5.82
C ASP A 76 11.81 23.71 -6.55
N GLY A 77 11.68 22.42 -6.25
CA GLY A 77 10.69 21.53 -6.88
C GLY A 77 9.35 21.46 -6.12
N ASP A 78 8.40 20.74 -6.72
CA ASP A 78 7.03 20.60 -6.20
C ASP A 78 6.96 19.76 -4.92
N ILE A 79 7.84 18.75 -4.81
CA ILE A 79 7.98 17.90 -3.62
C ILE A 79 9.27 18.24 -2.88
N LYS A 80 9.13 18.57 -1.61
CA LYS A 80 10.21 19.04 -0.72
C LYS A 80 10.31 18.17 0.52
N VAL A 81 11.42 18.30 1.25
CA VAL A 81 11.53 17.74 2.60
C VAL A 81 10.84 18.67 3.59
N LYS A 82 9.69 18.24 4.14
CA LYS A 82 8.93 19.01 5.15
C LYS A 82 9.29 18.64 6.59
N ASP A 83 9.72 17.40 6.86
CA ASP A 83 10.16 16.97 8.20
C ASP A 83 11.63 16.49 8.20
N GLU A 84 12.55 17.45 8.30
CA GLU A 84 13.99 17.19 8.38
C GLU A 84 14.36 16.34 9.61
N LYS A 85 13.69 16.53 10.74
CA LYS A 85 13.97 15.78 11.98
C LYS A 85 13.64 14.31 11.81
N LYS A 86 12.53 14.01 11.13
CA LYS A 86 12.16 12.64 10.76
C LYS A 86 13.18 12.07 9.77
N LEU A 87 13.57 12.82 8.74
CA LEU A 87 14.58 12.39 7.77
C LEU A 87 15.89 11.99 8.46
N MET A 88 16.42 12.81 9.37
CA MET A 88 17.65 12.48 10.10
C MET A 88 17.55 11.20 10.93
N LYS A 89 16.39 10.95 11.57
CA LYS A 89 16.16 9.71 12.33
C LYS A 89 16.13 8.49 11.41
N VAL A 90 15.49 8.63 10.25
CA VAL A 90 15.38 7.56 9.26
C VAL A 90 16.73 7.29 8.58
N ALA A 91 17.50 8.33 8.28
CA ALA A 91 18.87 8.22 7.77
C ALA A 91 19.76 7.36 8.67
N LYS A 92 19.65 7.55 9.99
CA LYS A 92 20.37 6.71 10.96
C LYS A 92 20.01 5.22 10.86
N ARG A 93 18.74 4.87 10.59
CA ARG A 93 18.32 3.47 10.39
C ARG A 93 19.01 2.85 9.18
N PHE A 94 19.08 3.59 8.08
CA PHE A 94 19.70 3.14 6.83
C PHE A 94 21.23 3.27 6.82
N ASN A 95 21.85 3.71 7.93
CA ASN A 95 23.27 4.00 8.04
C ASN A 95 23.77 5.04 7.02
N VAL A 96 22.92 6.02 6.70
CA VAL A 96 23.27 7.16 5.82
C VAL A 96 23.95 8.25 6.69
N PRO A 97 25.17 8.68 6.37
CA PRO A 97 25.82 9.80 7.06
C PRO A 97 25.07 11.11 6.84
N THR A 98 24.97 11.95 7.87
CA THR A 98 24.18 13.20 7.83
C THR A 98 24.95 14.47 8.25
N GLU A 99 26.11 14.35 8.90
CA GLU A 99 26.82 15.50 9.45
C GLU A 99 27.40 16.40 8.35
N GLY A 100 27.06 17.69 8.37
CA GLY A 100 27.57 18.69 7.43
C GLY A 100 27.12 18.52 5.98
N ARG A 101 26.12 17.67 5.72
CA ARG A 101 25.60 17.40 4.37
C ARG A 101 24.35 18.23 4.06
N ASP A 102 24.12 18.43 2.76
CA ASP A 102 22.86 18.98 2.26
C ASP A 102 21.69 18.03 2.58
N ILE A 103 20.53 18.62 2.87
CA ILE A 103 19.33 17.86 3.26
C ILE A 103 18.79 16.97 2.12
N TYR A 104 18.90 17.42 0.87
CA TYR A 104 18.44 16.69 -0.30
C TYR A 104 19.41 15.58 -0.68
N ASP A 105 20.73 15.79 -0.52
CA ASP A 105 21.71 14.71 -0.64
C ASP A 105 21.40 13.56 0.35
N ILE A 106 21.02 13.90 1.58
CA ILE A 106 20.59 12.91 2.58
C ILE A 106 19.28 12.24 2.16
N ALA A 107 18.29 13.01 1.68
CA ALA A 107 17.01 12.48 1.22
C ALA A 107 17.18 11.46 0.08
N HIS A 108 18.02 11.78 -0.91
CA HIS A 108 18.30 10.92 -2.05
C HIS A 108 19.01 9.63 -1.62
N ASP A 109 20.00 9.71 -0.73
CA ASP A 109 20.68 8.53 -0.19
C ASP A 109 19.74 7.63 0.62
N VAL A 110 18.84 8.22 1.42
CA VAL A 110 17.82 7.48 2.17
C VAL A 110 16.84 6.79 1.23
N ALA A 111 16.37 7.50 0.22
CA ALA A 111 15.49 6.95 -0.80
C ALA A 111 16.15 5.78 -1.55
N GLN A 112 17.40 5.97 -1.99
CA GLN A 112 18.17 4.93 -2.67
C GLN A 112 18.39 3.69 -1.78
N ALA A 113 18.67 3.88 -0.49
CA ALA A 113 18.79 2.78 0.47
C ALA A 113 17.48 2.02 0.66
N GLY A 114 16.35 2.73 0.73
CA GLY A 114 15.01 2.12 0.77
C GLY A 114 14.67 1.37 -0.51
N LEU A 115 14.91 1.96 -1.68
CA LEU A 115 14.72 1.33 -3.00
C LEU A 115 15.53 0.04 -3.14
N ASN A 116 16.75 0.02 -2.62
CA ASN A 116 17.59 -1.18 -2.60
C ASN A 116 16.93 -2.33 -1.82
N ASP A 117 16.15 -2.06 -0.76
CA ASP A 117 15.47 -3.10 0.02
C ASP A 117 14.26 -3.71 -0.68
N PHE A 118 13.68 -3.06 -1.68
CA PHE A 118 12.67 -3.69 -2.54
C PHE A 118 13.28 -4.80 -3.40
N GLY A 119 14.47 -4.55 -3.96
CA GLY A 119 15.14 -5.46 -4.91
C GLY A 119 16.33 -6.27 -4.36
N ARG A 120 16.64 -6.15 -3.06
CA ARG A 120 17.89 -6.69 -2.47
C ARG A 120 18.07 -8.19 -2.72
N GLN A 121 19.17 -8.55 -3.37
CA GLN A 121 19.55 -9.95 -3.66
C GLN A 121 20.56 -10.53 -2.65
N MET A 122 21.40 -9.68 -2.06
CA MET A 122 22.46 -10.07 -1.13
C MET A 122 22.45 -9.17 0.12
N GLY A 123 22.85 -9.74 1.26
CA GLY A 123 22.81 -9.06 2.56
C GLY A 123 21.43 -9.05 3.22
N GLU A 124 21.29 -8.25 4.26
CA GLU A 124 20.04 -8.08 5.02
C GLU A 124 19.33 -6.78 4.60
N VAL A 125 18.00 -6.75 4.78
CA VAL A 125 17.18 -5.55 4.60
C VAL A 125 17.17 -4.71 5.88
N ASN A 126 16.83 -3.42 5.76
CA ASN A 126 16.82 -2.50 6.89
C ASN A 126 15.46 -2.52 7.60
N PHE A 127 15.43 -3.15 8.78
CA PHE A 127 14.24 -3.12 9.63
C PHE A 127 14.17 -1.85 10.49
N PRO A 128 12.95 -1.39 10.80
CA PRO A 128 12.74 -0.34 11.79
C PRO A 128 13.34 -0.69 13.15
N PRO A 129 13.91 0.29 13.89
CA PRO A 129 14.49 0.04 15.22
C PRO A 129 13.44 -0.37 16.26
N THR A 130 12.16 -0.19 15.97
CA THR A 130 11.04 -0.63 16.81
C THR A 130 10.80 -2.15 16.73
N LEU A 131 11.39 -2.85 15.76
CA LEU A 131 11.32 -4.30 15.68
C LEU A 131 12.10 -4.93 16.84
N PRO A 132 11.45 -5.62 17.80
CA PRO A 132 12.17 -6.19 18.93
C PRO A 132 13.10 -7.32 18.49
N LYS A 133 14.32 -7.38 19.03
CA LYS A 133 15.30 -8.45 18.73
C LYS A 133 14.74 -9.86 18.91
N LYS A 134 14.01 -10.09 20.01
CA LYS A 134 13.33 -11.36 20.29
C LYS A 134 12.37 -11.78 19.18
N ARG A 135 11.73 -10.82 18.50
CA ARG A 135 10.82 -11.10 17.38
C ARG A 135 11.59 -11.49 16.12
N LYS A 136 12.68 -10.77 15.80
CA LYS A 136 13.58 -11.12 14.68
C LYS A 136 14.16 -12.53 14.85
N GLU A 137 14.64 -12.87 16.04
CA GLU A 137 15.15 -14.22 16.35
C GLU A 137 14.12 -15.33 16.11
N ILE A 138 12.85 -15.10 16.48
CA ILE A 138 11.76 -16.05 16.19
C ILE A 138 11.57 -16.21 14.68
N TRP A 139 11.61 -15.11 13.92
CA TRP A 139 11.48 -15.17 12.46
C TRP A 139 12.64 -15.89 11.79
N ASP A 140 13.87 -15.66 12.28
CA ASP A 140 15.07 -16.32 11.80
C ASP A 140 14.97 -17.84 12.04
N ASN A 141 14.59 -18.24 13.27
CA ASN A 141 14.40 -19.66 13.62
C ASN A 141 13.28 -20.35 12.82
N LEU A 142 12.24 -19.61 12.43
CA LEU A 142 11.14 -20.12 11.62
C LEU A 142 11.42 -20.05 10.10
N GLY A 143 12.51 -19.39 9.68
CA GLY A 143 12.84 -19.15 8.28
C GLY A 143 11.91 -18.16 7.56
N ILE A 144 11.27 -17.27 8.31
CA ILE A 144 10.28 -16.30 7.81
C ILE A 144 10.74 -14.84 7.86
N THR A 145 12.02 -14.58 8.14
CA THR A 145 12.58 -13.22 8.06
C THR A 145 12.53 -12.72 6.61
N PRO A 146 11.93 -11.54 6.36
CA PRO A 146 11.89 -10.94 5.02
C PRO A 146 13.28 -10.75 4.40
N ARG A 147 13.35 -10.95 3.08
CA ARG A 147 14.50 -10.56 2.24
C ARG A 147 14.09 -9.32 1.42
N GLY A 148 14.60 -9.14 0.21
CA GLY A 148 14.10 -8.10 -0.70
C GLY A 148 12.59 -8.22 -0.89
N PHE A 149 11.86 -7.10 -0.83
CA PHE A 149 10.40 -7.13 -0.80
C PHE A 149 9.81 -7.80 -2.06
N ASP A 150 10.18 -7.33 -3.25
CA ASP A 150 9.67 -7.86 -4.52
C ASP A 150 10.05 -9.33 -4.71
N ARG A 151 11.22 -9.70 -4.17
CA ARG A 151 11.72 -11.06 -4.17
C ARG A 151 10.77 -12.02 -3.44
N GLU A 152 10.08 -11.58 -2.38
CA GLU A 152 9.10 -12.42 -1.68
C GLU A 152 7.83 -12.64 -2.48
N VAL A 153 7.33 -11.60 -3.14
CA VAL A 153 6.18 -11.69 -4.07
C VAL A 153 6.51 -12.67 -5.19
N VAL A 154 7.65 -12.49 -5.86
CA VAL A 154 8.12 -13.39 -6.93
C VAL A 154 8.31 -14.82 -6.41
N SER A 155 8.83 -14.99 -5.20
CA SER A 155 9.02 -16.32 -4.59
C SER A 155 7.68 -17.05 -4.40
N ILE A 156 6.62 -16.37 -3.96
CA ILE A 156 5.28 -16.97 -3.87
C ILE A 156 4.75 -17.31 -5.26
N MET A 157 4.89 -16.42 -6.23
CA MET A 157 4.39 -16.66 -7.58
C MET A 157 5.06 -17.86 -8.25
N HIS A 158 6.37 -18.03 -8.03
CA HIS A 158 7.11 -19.23 -8.41
C HIS A 158 6.56 -20.47 -7.68
N SER A 159 6.53 -20.47 -6.34
CA SER A 159 6.17 -21.66 -5.57
C SER A 159 4.72 -22.11 -5.74
N THR A 160 3.82 -21.21 -6.15
CA THR A 160 2.42 -21.51 -6.42
C THR A 160 2.15 -22.03 -7.84
N HIS A 161 3.17 -22.07 -8.71
CA HIS A 161 3.09 -22.67 -10.03
C HIS A 161 2.80 -24.19 -9.96
N ILE A 162 2.27 -24.77 -11.04
CA ILE A 162 2.09 -26.22 -11.15
C ILE A 162 3.44 -26.94 -11.02
N GLY A 163 3.51 -28.00 -10.20
CA GLY A 163 4.72 -28.80 -10.00
C GLY A 163 5.75 -28.22 -9.04
N CYS A 164 5.44 -27.12 -8.35
CA CYS A 164 6.31 -26.52 -7.33
C CYS A 164 5.89 -26.95 -5.91
N MET A 165 5.55 -26.01 -5.01
CA MET A 165 5.26 -26.30 -3.61
C MET A 165 3.97 -27.14 -3.48
N ALA A 166 4.07 -28.30 -2.85
CA ALA A 166 2.98 -29.24 -2.63
C ALA A 166 2.80 -29.61 -1.14
N ASP A 167 3.21 -28.72 -0.25
CA ASP A 167 3.01 -28.83 1.19
C ASP A 167 2.46 -27.50 1.72
N ALA A 168 1.39 -27.59 2.51
CA ALA A 168 0.69 -26.43 3.05
C ALA A 168 1.53 -25.66 4.08
N GLU A 169 2.28 -26.34 4.95
CA GLU A 169 3.05 -25.67 6.02
C GLU A 169 4.13 -24.72 5.47
N PRO A 170 5.06 -25.17 4.60
CA PRO A 170 6.05 -24.27 4.00
C PRO A 170 5.38 -23.23 3.10
N MET A 171 4.23 -23.52 2.46
CA MET A 171 3.52 -22.53 1.66
C MET A 171 2.97 -21.38 2.53
N ILE A 172 2.40 -21.70 3.70
CA ILE A 172 1.95 -20.70 4.67
C ILE A 172 3.14 -19.93 5.26
N LYS A 173 4.27 -20.58 5.56
CA LYS A 173 5.50 -19.88 6.00
C LYS A 173 6.00 -18.87 4.96
N MET A 174 5.92 -19.20 3.66
CA MET A 174 6.23 -18.24 2.59
C MET A 174 5.25 -17.07 2.55
N ALA A 175 3.95 -17.33 2.72
CA ALA A 175 2.94 -16.27 2.82
C ALA A 175 3.21 -15.34 4.01
N LEU A 176 3.52 -15.89 5.20
CA LEU A 176 3.89 -15.11 6.38
C LEU A 176 5.12 -14.23 6.12
N ARG A 177 6.18 -14.79 5.52
CA ARG A 177 7.39 -14.02 5.17
C ARG A 177 7.09 -12.86 4.22
N CYS A 178 6.23 -13.07 3.21
CA CYS A 178 5.82 -12.02 2.28
C CYS A 178 4.97 -10.93 2.95
N GLY A 179 4.01 -11.31 3.81
CA GLY A 179 3.21 -10.34 4.58
C GLY A 179 4.06 -9.53 5.57
N LEU A 180 5.13 -10.12 6.13
CA LEU A 180 6.09 -9.38 6.96
C LEU A 180 6.89 -8.35 6.16
N ALA A 181 7.23 -8.65 4.91
CA ALA A 181 7.93 -7.71 4.02
C ALA A 181 7.06 -6.47 3.73
N ASP A 182 5.75 -6.63 3.60
CA ASP A 182 4.82 -5.52 3.51
C ASP A 182 4.86 -4.64 4.78
N GLY A 183 4.44 -5.20 5.92
CA GLY A 183 4.23 -4.39 7.13
C GLY A 183 5.52 -3.78 7.72
N TRP A 184 6.67 -4.44 7.57
CA TRP A 184 7.95 -3.98 8.14
C TRP A 184 8.91 -3.36 7.12
N MET A 185 8.53 -3.32 5.83
CA MET A 185 9.33 -2.67 4.80
C MET A 185 8.46 -1.74 3.95
N GLY A 186 7.63 -2.24 3.04
CA GLY A 186 6.91 -1.39 2.09
C GLY A 186 5.99 -0.37 2.74
N SER A 187 5.00 -0.85 3.51
CA SER A 187 4.07 0.04 4.22
C SER A 187 4.82 0.94 5.22
N TYR A 188 5.82 0.41 5.92
CA TYR A 188 6.58 1.19 6.91
C TYR A 188 7.39 2.31 6.26
N MET A 189 8.10 2.01 5.16
CA MET A 189 8.87 2.99 4.40
C MET A 189 7.95 4.02 3.77
N ALA A 190 6.82 3.60 3.17
CA ALA A 190 5.83 4.50 2.58
C ALA A 190 5.36 5.53 3.62
N THR A 191 4.95 5.08 4.81
CA THR A 191 4.51 5.99 5.88
C THR A 191 5.62 6.96 6.29
N GLU A 192 6.84 6.49 6.53
CA GLU A 192 7.91 7.38 6.98
C GLU A 192 8.40 8.36 5.91
N PHE A 193 8.42 7.94 4.65
CA PHE A 193 8.84 8.79 3.55
C PHE A 193 7.74 9.81 3.20
N SER A 194 6.46 9.42 3.26
CA SER A 194 5.33 10.35 3.22
C SER A 194 5.41 11.38 4.34
N ASP A 195 5.72 10.98 5.57
CA ASP A 195 5.91 11.92 6.69
C ASP A 195 7.07 12.91 6.44
N ILE A 196 8.16 12.44 5.82
CA ILE A 196 9.30 13.29 5.46
C ILE A 196 8.91 14.33 4.42
N MET A 197 8.19 13.93 3.37
CA MET A 197 7.85 14.80 2.24
C MET A 197 6.63 15.69 2.50
N PHE A 198 5.60 15.14 3.14
CA PHE A 198 4.31 15.78 3.30
C PHE A 198 4.07 16.29 4.74
N GLY A 199 4.94 15.90 5.67
CA GLY A 199 4.92 16.32 7.07
C GLY A 199 4.33 15.25 7.98
N THR A 200 4.95 15.05 9.14
CA THR A 200 4.44 14.13 10.17
C THR A 200 3.08 14.64 10.69
N PRO A 201 2.01 13.83 10.64
CA PRO A 201 0.69 14.20 11.14
C PRO A 201 0.67 14.68 12.60
N LYS A 202 -0.24 15.59 12.90
CA LYS A 202 -0.50 16.12 14.25
C LYS A 202 -2.01 16.08 14.52
N SER A 203 -2.42 16.32 15.77
CA SER A 203 -3.83 16.48 16.10
C SER A 203 -4.44 17.62 15.27
N ILE A 204 -5.47 17.29 14.50
CA ILE A 204 -6.19 18.21 13.62
C ILE A 204 -7.68 17.83 13.64
N ASP A 205 -8.55 18.82 13.57
CA ASP A 205 -10.00 18.62 13.48
C ASP A 205 -10.41 18.44 12.01
N THR A 206 -11.46 17.64 11.78
CA THR A 206 -12.05 17.42 10.46
C THR A 206 -13.50 16.94 10.61
N GLU A 207 -14.20 16.80 9.49
CA GLU A 207 -15.56 16.30 9.41
C GLU A 207 -15.62 15.06 8.52
N ALA A 208 -16.65 14.21 8.72
CA ALA A 208 -16.80 12.97 7.98
C ALA A 208 -18.26 12.65 7.66
N ASN A 209 -18.45 11.75 6.68
CA ASN A 209 -19.70 11.28 6.06
C ASN A 209 -20.11 12.10 4.82
N LEU A 210 -21.03 11.56 4.00
CA LEU A 210 -21.45 12.16 2.73
C LEU A 210 -22.01 13.58 2.84
N GLY A 211 -22.42 14.02 4.03
CA GLY A 211 -22.86 15.39 4.29
C GLY A 211 -21.76 16.46 4.17
N VAL A 212 -20.49 16.06 4.04
CA VAL A 212 -19.38 16.99 3.73
C VAL A 212 -19.39 17.44 2.26
N LEU A 213 -20.15 16.74 1.42
CA LEU A 213 -20.45 17.09 0.03
C LEU A 213 -21.68 18.01 0.01
N GLY A 214 -21.65 19.05 -0.82
CA GLY A 214 -22.77 19.97 -1.02
C GLY A 214 -22.41 21.42 -0.73
N GLY A 215 -23.46 22.25 -0.63
CA GLY A 215 -23.33 23.70 -0.73
C GLY A 215 -23.11 24.14 -2.17
N ASP A 216 -23.04 25.45 -2.39
CA ASP A 216 -22.79 26.03 -3.71
C ASP A 216 -21.28 26.02 -4.01
N SER A 217 -20.58 24.88 -3.85
CA SER A 217 -19.12 24.74 -4.06
C SER A 217 -18.78 23.67 -5.10
N VAL A 218 -17.60 23.75 -5.73
CA VAL A 218 -17.08 22.69 -6.60
C VAL A 218 -16.53 21.56 -5.75
N ASN A 219 -17.22 20.42 -5.71
CA ASN A 219 -16.84 19.24 -4.94
C ASN A 219 -15.92 18.35 -5.76
N ILE A 220 -14.66 18.26 -5.32
CA ILE A 220 -13.67 17.34 -5.90
C ILE A 220 -13.41 16.25 -4.88
N VAL A 221 -13.69 15.01 -5.27
CA VAL A 221 -13.49 13.83 -4.44
C VAL A 221 -12.16 13.15 -4.81
N LEU A 222 -11.24 13.11 -3.85
CA LEU A 222 -9.96 12.42 -3.93
C LEU A 222 -10.13 10.98 -3.43
N HIS A 223 -9.98 9.99 -4.30
CA HIS A 223 -10.12 8.57 -3.98
C HIS A 223 -8.87 7.81 -4.43
N GLY A 224 -8.62 6.64 -3.85
CA GLY A 224 -7.41 5.86 -4.09
C GLY A 224 -6.49 5.79 -2.88
N HIS A 225 -5.17 5.78 -3.13
CA HIS A 225 -4.16 5.45 -2.11
C HIS A 225 -2.88 6.30 -2.17
N GLU A 226 -2.44 6.75 -3.36
CA GLU A 226 -1.16 7.46 -3.48
C GLU A 226 -1.28 8.94 -3.06
N PRO A 227 -0.55 9.37 -2.02
CA PRO A 227 -0.68 10.73 -1.50
C PRO A 227 -0.10 11.79 -2.43
N SER A 228 0.88 11.47 -3.28
CA SER A 228 1.58 12.46 -4.12
C SER A 228 0.62 13.27 -4.98
N LEU A 229 -0.33 12.61 -5.66
CA LEU A 229 -1.35 13.29 -6.46
C LEU A 229 -2.29 14.12 -5.58
N SER A 230 -2.82 13.53 -4.50
CA SER A 230 -3.74 14.26 -3.62
C SER A 230 -3.10 15.50 -3.00
N GLU A 231 -1.81 15.45 -2.67
CA GLU A 231 -1.08 16.59 -2.11
C GLU A 231 -0.90 17.73 -3.09
N MET A 232 -0.67 17.42 -4.36
CA MET A 232 -0.60 18.45 -5.39
C MET A 232 -1.98 19.06 -5.65
N ILE A 233 -3.06 18.27 -5.59
CA ILE A 233 -4.42 18.80 -5.73
C ILE A 233 -4.80 19.69 -4.54
N VAL A 234 -4.39 19.33 -3.31
CA VAL A 234 -4.59 20.20 -2.14
C VAL A 234 -3.92 21.55 -2.36
N GLN A 235 -2.66 21.57 -2.82
CA GLN A 235 -1.95 22.82 -3.11
C GLN A 235 -2.62 23.62 -4.25
N ALA A 236 -2.98 22.97 -5.34
CA ALA A 236 -3.64 23.61 -6.48
C ALA A 236 -5.01 24.21 -6.10
N ALA A 237 -5.76 23.56 -5.22
CA ALA A 237 -7.05 24.07 -4.76
C ALA A 237 -6.93 25.35 -3.90
N GLU A 238 -5.76 25.62 -3.33
CA GLU A 238 -5.46 26.83 -2.57
C GLU A 238 -4.95 27.99 -3.45
N GLU A 239 -4.66 27.74 -4.72
CA GLU A 239 -4.14 28.77 -5.63
C GLU A 239 -5.19 29.87 -5.89
N PRO A 240 -4.80 31.16 -5.84
CA PRO A 240 -5.73 32.26 -6.07
C PRO A 240 -6.44 32.21 -7.42
N GLU A 241 -5.76 31.72 -8.46
CA GLU A 241 -6.32 31.56 -9.81
C GLU A 241 -7.41 30.49 -9.83
N MET A 242 -7.18 29.34 -9.18
CA MET A 242 -8.16 28.25 -9.10
C MET A 242 -9.39 28.65 -8.28
N ILE A 243 -9.20 29.36 -7.16
CA ILE A 243 -10.30 29.89 -6.35
C ILE A 243 -11.10 30.94 -7.13
N ALA A 244 -10.41 31.83 -7.87
CA ALA A 244 -11.08 32.84 -8.69
C ALA A 244 -11.91 32.21 -9.81
N LEU A 245 -11.37 31.17 -10.47
CA LEU A 245 -12.08 30.43 -11.51
C LEU A 245 -13.34 29.75 -10.97
N ALA A 246 -13.27 29.10 -9.80
CA ALA A 246 -14.45 28.49 -9.18
C ALA A 246 -15.57 29.52 -8.93
N LYS A 247 -15.19 30.72 -8.46
CA LYS A 247 -16.13 31.84 -8.25
C LYS A 247 -16.70 32.41 -9.54
N GLU A 248 -15.89 32.50 -10.59
CA GLU A 248 -16.36 32.91 -11.92
C GLU A 248 -17.43 31.96 -12.47
N GLN A 249 -17.30 30.65 -12.18
CA GLN A 249 -18.29 29.63 -12.57
C GLN A 249 -19.51 29.57 -11.63
N GLY A 250 -19.61 30.46 -10.64
CA GLY A 250 -20.79 30.59 -9.77
C GLY A 250 -20.75 29.73 -8.50
N ALA A 251 -19.59 29.16 -8.15
CA ALA A 251 -19.39 28.47 -6.89
C ALA A 251 -18.77 29.38 -5.81
N ASP A 252 -19.07 29.14 -4.54
CA ASP A 252 -18.48 29.82 -3.38
C ASP A 252 -16.96 29.56 -3.27
N GLY A 253 -16.52 28.40 -3.75
CA GLY A 253 -15.11 27.98 -3.79
C GLY A 253 -14.94 26.52 -4.20
N ILE A 254 -13.79 25.95 -3.84
CA ILE A 254 -13.45 24.55 -4.08
C ILE A 254 -13.58 23.78 -2.76
N ASN A 255 -14.39 22.73 -2.78
CA ASN A 255 -14.57 21.81 -1.67
C ASN A 255 -13.83 20.50 -1.94
N LEU A 256 -12.63 20.34 -1.37
CA LEU A 256 -11.93 19.07 -1.41
C LEU A 256 -12.49 18.12 -0.35
N CYS A 257 -12.87 16.93 -0.80
CA CYS A 257 -13.29 15.82 0.05
C CYS A 257 -12.53 14.56 -0.35
N GLY A 258 -12.31 13.64 0.58
CA GLY A 258 -11.60 12.40 0.28
C GLY A 258 -12.42 11.14 0.55
N MET A 259 -12.10 10.06 -0.17
CA MET A 259 -12.52 8.69 0.15
C MET A 259 -11.34 7.72 0.29
N CYS A 260 -11.51 6.71 1.14
CA CYS A 260 -10.52 5.64 1.37
C CYS A 260 -9.13 6.14 1.83
N CYS A 261 -8.03 5.58 1.32
CA CYS A 261 -6.70 5.76 1.90
C CYS A 261 -6.07 7.12 1.56
N THR A 262 -6.16 7.57 0.31
CA THR A 262 -5.64 8.90 -0.09
C THR A 262 -6.31 10.02 0.71
N ALA A 263 -7.58 9.82 1.07
CA ALA A 263 -8.32 10.70 1.93
C ALA A 263 -7.76 10.74 3.34
N ASN A 264 -7.53 9.57 3.95
CA ASN A 264 -6.90 9.51 5.26
C ASN A 264 -5.53 10.21 5.26
N GLU A 265 -4.72 10.06 4.20
CA GLU A 265 -3.44 10.75 4.08
C GLU A 265 -3.60 12.29 4.06
N ALA A 266 -4.52 12.82 3.26
CA ALA A 266 -4.81 14.25 3.17
C ALA A 266 -5.46 14.80 4.45
N THR A 267 -6.39 14.05 5.05
CA THR A 267 -7.05 14.40 6.32
C THR A 267 -6.05 14.48 7.46
N MET A 268 -5.14 13.50 7.57
CA MET A 268 -4.16 13.46 8.67
C MET A 268 -3.16 14.62 8.63
N ARG A 269 -2.93 15.23 7.45
CA ARG A 269 -1.95 16.32 7.28
C ARG A 269 -2.58 17.70 7.16
N HIS A 270 -3.76 17.80 6.55
CA HIS A 270 -4.41 19.08 6.22
C HIS A 270 -5.84 19.21 6.74
N GLY A 271 -6.40 18.17 7.36
CA GLY A 271 -7.77 18.21 7.89
C GLY A 271 -8.84 18.16 6.80
N ILE A 272 -8.49 17.75 5.57
CA ILE A 272 -9.45 17.54 4.47
C ILE A 272 -10.60 16.64 4.92
N LYS A 273 -11.83 16.99 4.54
CA LYS A 273 -13.04 16.31 4.97
C LYS A 273 -13.16 14.91 4.34
N LEU A 274 -13.70 13.95 5.10
CA LEU A 274 -13.85 12.56 4.68
C LEU A 274 -15.26 12.26 4.17
N ALA A 275 -15.45 12.16 2.86
CA ALA A 275 -16.76 11.86 2.27
C ALA A 275 -17.25 10.45 2.61
N GLY A 276 -16.36 9.45 2.67
CA GLY A 276 -16.77 8.11 3.08
C GLY A 276 -15.73 7.02 2.86
N ASN A 277 -16.15 5.80 3.19
CA ASN A 277 -15.34 4.59 3.04
C ASN A 277 -15.63 3.84 1.72
N PHE A 278 -15.01 2.67 1.57
CA PHE A 278 -15.09 1.84 0.37
C PHE A 278 -16.53 1.58 -0.13
N MET A 279 -17.48 1.28 0.75
CA MET A 279 -18.86 0.97 0.32
C MET A 279 -19.69 2.22 0.01
N GLN A 280 -19.17 3.40 0.29
CA GLN A 280 -19.87 4.67 0.05
C GLN A 280 -19.43 5.35 -1.25
N GLN A 281 -18.40 4.85 -1.94
CA GLN A 281 -17.84 5.51 -3.13
C GLN A 281 -18.86 5.73 -4.25
N GLU A 282 -19.74 4.74 -4.48
CA GLU A 282 -20.84 4.87 -5.45
C GLU A 282 -21.92 5.83 -4.94
N LEU A 283 -22.19 5.81 -3.63
CA LEU A 283 -23.19 6.67 -3.00
C LEU A 283 -22.79 8.15 -3.00
N ALA A 284 -21.48 8.44 -2.97
CA ALA A 284 -20.95 9.79 -3.17
C ALA A 284 -21.36 10.35 -4.55
N VAL A 285 -21.20 9.55 -5.61
CA VAL A 285 -21.62 9.95 -6.96
C VAL A 285 -23.15 10.09 -7.05
N VAL A 286 -23.90 9.20 -6.39
CA VAL A 286 -25.38 9.24 -6.37
C VAL A 286 -25.93 10.53 -5.75
N THR A 287 -25.16 11.24 -4.91
CA THR A 287 -25.58 12.54 -4.39
C THR A 287 -25.86 13.58 -5.49
N GLY A 288 -25.24 13.40 -6.67
CA GLY A 288 -25.32 14.37 -7.77
C GLY A 288 -24.50 15.65 -7.52
N ALA A 289 -23.75 15.72 -6.42
CA ALA A 289 -22.97 16.87 -5.98
C ALA A 289 -21.46 16.61 -6.08
N VAL A 290 -21.01 15.77 -7.01
CA VAL A 290 -19.58 15.48 -7.24
C VAL A 290 -19.24 15.94 -8.66
N GLU A 291 -18.54 17.07 -8.76
CA GLU A 291 -18.10 17.64 -10.04
C GLU A 291 -16.93 16.84 -10.63
N ALA A 292 -16.03 16.36 -9.78
CA ALA A 292 -14.91 15.51 -10.20
C ALA A 292 -14.62 14.42 -9.16
N LEU A 293 -14.44 13.19 -9.66
CA LEU A 293 -13.92 12.06 -8.89
C LEU A 293 -12.54 11.72 -9.46
N VAL A 294 -11.48 12.00 -8.69
CA VAL A 294 -10.08 11.74 -9.05
C VAL A 294 -9.64 10.47 -8.32
N VAL A 295 -9.13 9.48 -9.06
CA VAL A 295 -8.82 8.11 -8.58
C VAL A 295 -7.38 7.69 -8.89
#